data_AF-A0A0M2CXM9-F1
#
_entry.id   AF-A0A0M2CXM9-F1
#
_cell.length_a   1.000
_cell.length_b   1.000
_cell.length_c   1.000
_cell.angle_alpha   90.00
_cell.angle_beta   90.00
_cell.angle_gamma   90.00
#
_symmetry.space_group_name_H-M   'P 1'
#
loop_
_entity.id
_entity.type
_entity.pdbx_description
1 polymer ?
#
loop_
_entity_poly.entity_id
_entity_poly.type
_entity_poly.pdbx_seq_one_letter_code
_entity_poly.pdbx_strand_id
1 'polypeptide(L)'
;MTYNDFFTDAQRHIESCTPSDLTLTRFEVVDDTVELTLALTPEALDRVLRTQLRTAGAPSDWNSPKASMGPGSPSWTFALELTELINERYFAHALLERHEVAVKSILTSHGYEETTVLIQLACTPGHLALSLLRLKAEHLRGHGNALLECPAA
;
A
#
# COMPACT_ATOMS: atom_id res chain seq x y z
N MET A 1 10.73 22.40 26.47
CA MET A 1 9.80 21.60 25.65
C MET A 1 10.56 20.41 25.14
N THR A 2 9.96 19.22 25.20
CA THR A 2 10.67 17.98 24.87
C THR A 2 10.30 17.50 23.48
N TYR A 3 11.24 16.84 22.83
CA TYR A 3 11.06 16.19 21.52
C TYR A 3 9.84 15.24 21.45
N ASN A 4 9.46 14.65 22.59
CA ASN A 4 8.27 13.82 22.74
C ASN A 4 6.95 14.55 22.49
N ASP A 5 6.89 15.85 22.78
CA ASP A 5 5.66 16.64 22.63
C ASP A 5 5.35 16.82 21.13
N PHE A 6 6.36 17.19 20.35
CA PHE A 6 6.30 17.20 18.88
C PHE A 6 5.87 15.84 18.32
N PHE A 7 6.53 14.76 18.74
CA PHE A 7 6.28 13.43 18.18
C PHE A 7 4.83 12.99 18.38
N THR A 8 4.29 13.27 19.57
CA THR A 8 2.91 12.93 19.92
C THR A 8 1.90 13.76 19.12
N ASP A 9 2.12 15.06 18.97
CA ASP A 9 1.19 15.95 18.27
C ASP A 9 1.22 15.73 16.75
N ALA A 10 2.41 15.52 16.18
CA ALA A 10 2.57 15.14 14.78
C ALA A 10 1.87 13.81 14.49
N GLN A 11 2.15 12.76 15.28
CA GLN A 11 1.53 11.44 15.10
C GLN A 11 0.01 11.52 15.18
N ARG A 12 -0.55 12.16 16.22
CA ARG A 12 -2.00 12.32 16.39
C ARG A 12 -2.64 13.06 15.21
N HIS A 13 -1.96 14.11 14.71
CA HIS A 13 -2.46 14.85 13.57
C HIS A 13 -2.47 14.01 12.29
N ILE A 14 -1.36 13.33 11.99
CA ILE A 14 -1.23 12.46 10.82
C ILE A 14 -2.32 11.40 10.86
N GLU A 15 -2.52 10.72 11.99
CA GLU A 15 -3.58 9.73 12.16
C GLU A 15 -4.99 10.31 11.92
N SER A 16 -5.24 11.56 12.34
CA SER A 16 -6.55 12.20 12.17
C SER A 16 -6.88 12.60 10.72
N CYS A 17 -5.86 12.85 9.90
CA CYS A 17 -6.03 13.28 8.50
C CYS A 17 -5.72 12.18 7.48
N THR A 18 -5.20 11.03 7.94
CA THR A 18 -4.94 9.87 7.10
C THR A 18 -6.27 9.24 6.65
N PRO A 19 -6.49 9.04 5.33
CA PRO A 19 -7.65 8.31 4.84
C PRO A 19 -7.74 6.91 5.45
N SER A 20 -8.96 6.40 5.68
CA SER A 20 -9.17 5.06 6.27
C SER A 20 -8.56 3.89 5.50
N ASP A 21 -8.24 4.12 4.23
CA ASP A 21 -7.60 3.13 3.35
C ASP A 21 -6.07 3.08 3.53
N LEU A 22 -5.50 4.00 4.32
CA LEU A 22 -4.08 4.08 4.62
C LEU A 22 -3.80 3.92 6.12
N THR A 23 -2.59 3.50 6.42
CA THR A 23 -2.06 3.41 7.79
C THR A 23 -0.64 3.93 7.84
N LEU A 24 -0.29 4.62 8.92
CA LEU A 24 1.06 5.06 9.23
C LEU A 24 1.84 3.88 9.80
N THR A 25 2.78 3.34 9.03
CA THR A 25 3.59 2.19 9.42
C THR A 25 4.90 2.59 10.08
N ARG A 26 5.39 3.80 9.81
CA ARG A 26 6.62 4.34 10.39
C ARG A 26 6.51 5.86 10.51
N PHE A 27 6.94 6.37 11.65
CA PHE A 27 7.09 7.81 11.89
C PHE A 27 8.37 7.98 12.69
N GLU A 28 9.39 8.54 12.06
CA GLU A 28 10.71 8.66 12.66
C GLU A 28 11.29 10.03 12.34
N VAL A 29 12.21 10.45 13.19
CA VAL A 29 12.99 11.65 12.94
C VAL A 29 14.46 11.23 12.98
N VAL A 30 15.14 11.43 11.87
CA VAL A 30 16.53 11.06 11.64
C VAL A 30 17.26 12.34 11.26
N ASP A 31 18.16 12.78 12.14
CA ASP A 31 18.86 14.06 12.04
C ASP A 31 17.85 15.22 11.82
N ASP A 32 17.99 15.96 10.73
CA ASP A 32 17.12 17.07 10.33
C ASP A 32 16.01 16.64 9.36
N THR A 33 15.64 15.36 9.36
CA THR A 33 14.58 14.80 8.49
C THR A 33 13.52 14.06 9.30
N VAL A 34 12.24 14.41 9.09
CA VAL A 34 11.10 13.61 9.54
C VAL A 34 10.68 12.67 8.42
N GLU A 35 10.79 11.37 8.66
CA GLU A 35 10.38 10.32 7.74
C GLU A 35 9.03 9.74 8.15
N LEU A 36 8.10 9.73 7.19
CA LEU A 36 6.79 9.12 7.32
C LEU A 36 6.69 7.99 6.32
N THR A 37 6.32 6.80 6.77
CA THR A 37 5.97 5.70 5.87
C THR A 37 4.51 5.34 6.05
N LEU A 38 3.77 5.40 4.96
CA LEU A 38 2.36 5.07 4.87
C LEU A 38 2.20 3.77 4.07
N ALA A 39 1.19 2.98 4.37
CA ALA A 39 0.83 1.78 3.62
C ALA A 39 -0.68 1.74 3.37
N LEU A 40 -1.11 1.05 2.32
CA LEU A 40 -2.52 0.65 2.22
C LEU A 40 -2.85 -0.31 3.36
N THR A 41 -4.04 -0.16 3.95
CA THR A 41 -4.58 -1.20 4.82
C THR A 41 -4.74 -2.51 4.03
N PRO A 42 -4.67 -3.68 4.68
CA PRO A 42 -4.87 -4.95 4.00
C PRO A 42 -6.18 -5.00 3.19
N GLU A 43 -7.25 -4.43 3.73
CA GLU A 43 -8.57 -4.37 3.10
C GLU A 43 -8.59 -3.45 1.87
N ALA A 44 -7.95 -2.29 1.96
CA ALA A 44 -7.83 -1.36 0.84
C ALA A 44 -6.98 -1.98 -0.27
N LEU A 45 -5.84 -2.58 0.09
CA LEU A 45 -4.97 -3.27 -0.86
C LEU A 45 -5.73 -4.37 -1.61
N ASP A 46 -6.48 -5.20 -0.89
CA ASP A 46 -7.35 -6.22 -1.49
C ASP A 46 -8.34 -5.66 -2.49
N ARG A 47 -9.00 -4.56 -2.13
CA ARG A 47 -9.99 -3.89 -2.98
C ARG A 47 -9.33 -3.39 -4.27
N VAL A 48 -8.13 -2.81 -4.17
CA VAL A 48 -7.34 -2.36 -5.32
C VAL A 48 -6.98 -3.56 -6.20
N LEU A 49 -6.38 -4.60 -5.63
CA LEU A 49 -5.94 -5.79 -6.38
C LEU A 49 -7.11 -6.47 -7.10
N ARG A 50 -8.23 -6.70 -6.41
CA ARG A 50 -9.43 -7.30 -7.01
C ARG A 50 -10.01 -6.43 -8.12
N THR A 51 -10.03 -5.11 -7.93
CA THR A 51 -10.49 -4.18 -8.96
C THR A 51 -9.62 -4.29 -10.19
N GLN A 52 -8.30 -4.30 -10.03
CA GLN A 52 -7.36 -4.37 -11.14
C GLN A 52 -7.42 -5.70 -11.89
N LEU A 53 -7.51 -6.82 -11.16
CA LEU A 53 -7.73 -8.15 -11.78
C LEU A 53 -9.02 -8.19 -12.62
N ARG A 54 -10.07 -7.46 -12.20
CA ARG A 54 -11.34 -7.37 -12.93
C ARG A 54 -11.28 -6.43 -14.13
N THR A 55 -10.58 -5.30 -14.02
CA THR A 55 -10.58 -4.24 -15.05
C THR A 55 -9.47 -4.38 -16.08
N ALA A 56 -8.25 -4.70 -15.64
CA ALA A 56 -7.09 -4.89 -16.51
C ALA A 56 -6.95 -6.35 -16.96
N GLY A 57 -7.59 -7.28 -16.25
CA GLY A 57 -7.50 -8.71 -16.48
C GLY A 57 -6.49 -9.38 -15.55
N ALA A 58 -6.58 -10.71 -15.46
CA ALA A 58 -5.68 -11.51 -14.67
C ALA A 58 -4.40 -11.86 -15.45
N PRO A 59 -3.25 -12.03 -14.76
CA PRO A 59 -2.03 -12.56 -15.37
C PRO A 59 -2.26 -13.86 -16.13
N SER A 60 -1.48 -14.12 -17.18
CA SER A 60 -1.65 -15.33 -18.02
C SER A 60 -1.45 -16.64 -17.26
N ASP A 61 -0.74 -16.61 -16.14
CA ASP A 61 -0.47 -17.75 -15.27
C ASP A 61 -1.45 -17.87 -14.07
N TRP A 62 -2.49 -17.01 -14.03
CA TRP A 62 -3.43 -16.92 -12.91
C TRP A 62 -4.21 -18.22 -12.65
N ASN A 63 -4.60 -18.91 -13.72
CA ASN A 63 -5.36 -20.16 -13.62
C ASN A 63 -4.46 -21.40 -13.41
N SER A 64 -3.13 -21.24 -13.35
CA SER A 64 -2.20 -22.35 -13.18
C SER A 64 -1.82 -22.53 -11.71
N PRO A 65 -2.23 -23.65 -11.05
CA PRO A 65 -1.94 -23.87 -9.63
C PRO A 65 -0.44 -24.02 -9.32
N LYS A 66 0.36 -24.43 -10.30
CA LYS A 66 1.81 -24.68 -10.15
C LYS A 66 2.68 -23.54 -10.68
N ALA A 67 2.09 -22.48 -11.22
CA ALA A 67 2.87 -21.37 -11.73
C ALA A 67 3.54 -20.59 -10.60
N SER A 68 4.84 -20.32 -10.77
CA SER A 68 5.63 -19.47 -9.89
C SER A 68 5.05 -18.06 -9.83
N MET A 69 5.13 -17.43 -8.67
CA MET A 69 4.79 -16.00 -8.46
C MET A 69 6.05 -15.15 -8.25
N GLY A 70 7.23 -15.73 -8.43
CA GLY A 70 8.51 -15.06 -8.22
C GLY A 70 8.97 -14.22 -9.42
N PRO A 71 10.13 -13.56 -9.29
CA PRO A 71 10.70 -12.74 -10.36
C PRO A 71 10.72 -13.44 -11.71
N GLY A 72 10.28 -12.74 -12.76
CA GLY A 72 10.18 -13.26 -14.13
C GLY A 72 8.87 -13.99 -14.46
N SER A 73 7.96 -14.18 -13.50
CA SER A 73 6.61 -14.70 -13.79
C SER A 73 5.66 -13.59 -14.28
N PRO A 74 4.62 -13.93 -15.08
CA PRO A 74 3.56 -12.99 -15.43
C PRO A 74 2.89 -12.35 -14.22
N SER A 75 2.67 -13.13 -13.15
CA SER A 75 2.13 -12.61 -11.89
C SER A 75 3.05 -11.62 -11.17
N TRP A 76 4.37 -11.78 -11.29
CA TRP A 76 5.33 -10.82 -10.76
C TRP A 76 5.37 -9.53 -11.58
N THR A 77 5.31 -9.63 -12.91
CA THR A 77 5.19 -8.45 -13.78
C THR A 77 3.94 -7.64 -13.44
N PHE A 78 2.80 -8.32 -13.24
CA PHE A 78 1.56 -7.68 -12.81
C PHE A 78 1.71 -6.99 -11.44
N ALA A 79 2.44 -7.58 -10.49
CA ALA A 79 2.74 -6.94 -9.21
C ALA A 79 3.62 -5.68 -9.36
N LEU A 80 4.59 -5.69 -10.28
CA LEU A 80 5.43 -4.52 -10.58
C LEU A 80 4.58 -3.37 -11.14
N GLU A 81 3.78 -3.64 -12.17
CA GLU A 81 2.88 -2.65 -12.79
C GLU A 81 1.87 -2.08 -11.79
N LEU A 82 1.37 -2.92 -10.88
CA LEU A 82 0.49 -2.47 -9.81
C LEU A 82 1.18 -1.56 -8.79
N THR A 83 2.46 -1.81 -8.49
CA THR A 83 3.22 -0.95 -7.58
C THR A 83 3.31 0.47 -8.16
N GLU A 84 3.59 0.58 -9.46
CA GLU A 84 3.63 1.85 -10.17
C GLU A 84 2.26 2.55 -10.15
N LEU A 85 1.18 1.83 -10.47
CA LEU A 85 -0.17 2.38 -10.47
C LEU A 85 -0.61 2.84 -9.07
N ILE A 86 -0.26 2.11 -8.01
CA ILE A 86 -0.55 2.49 -6.63
C ILE A 86 0.19 3.79 -6.28
N ASN A 87 1.47 3.88 -6.64
CA ASN A 87 2.27 5.09 -6.44
C ASN A 87 1.67 6.29 -7.16
N GLU A 88 1.24 6.13 -8.41
CA GLU A 88 0.70 7.24 -9.21
C GLU A 88 -0.72 7.68 -8.78
N ARG A 89 -1.61 6.72 -8.51
CA ARG A 89 -3.05 7.01 -8.32
C ARG A 89 -3.50 7.12 -6.87
N TYR A 90 -2.98 6.27 -6.00
CA TYR A 90 -3.40 6.23 -4.59
C TYR A 90 -2.52 7.13 -3.72
N PHE A 91 -1.27 7.32 -4.13
CA PHE A 91 -0.36 8.31 -3.58
C PHE A 91 -0.34 9.60 -4.43
N ALA A 92 -1.53 10.01 -4.90
CA ALA A 92 -1.69 11.25 -5.62
C ALA A 92 -1.03 12.40 -4.84
N HIS A 93 -0.22 13.19 -5.55
CA HIS A 93 0.56 14.31 -5.01
C HIS A 93 -0.19 15.14 -3.95
N ALA A 94 -1.49 15.38 -4.17
CA ALA A 94 -2.33 16.14 -3.25
C ALA A 94 -2.46 15.56 -1.83
N LEU A 95 -2.45 14.24 -1.65
CA LEU A 95 -2.50 13.62 -0.32
C LEU A 95 -1.15 13.75 0.40
N LEU A 96 -0.06 13.52 -0.33
CA LEU A 96 1.30 13.72 0.14
C LEU A 96 1.54 15.16 0.58
N GLU A 97 1.15 16.12 -0.26
CA GLU A 97 1.27 17.55 0.02
C GLU A 97 0.51 17.95 1.30
N ARG A 98 -0.69 17.38 1.54
CA ARG A 98 -1.45 17.66 2.77
C ARG A 98 -0.73 17.18 4.02
N HIS A 99 -0.20 15.95 4.00
CA HIS A 99 0.57 15.42 5.13
C HIS A 99 1.87 16.20 5.32
N GLU A 100 2.56 16.57 4.23
CA GLU A 100 3.79 17.34 4.29
C GLU A 100 3.56 18.74 4.90
N VAL A 101 2.54 19.46 4.43
CA VAL A 101 2.17 20.78 4.95
C VAL A 101 1.80 20.72 6.43
N ALA A 102 1.03 19.70 6.83
CA ALA A 102 0.63 19.52 8.21
C ALA A 102 1.83 19.27 9.14
N VAL A 103 2.73 18.35 8.75
CA VAL A 103 3.94 18.04 9.53
C VAL A 103 4.85 19.26 9.59
N LYS A 104 5.04 19.99 8.48
CA LYS A 104 5.78 21.26 8.47
C LYS A 104 5.19 22.30 9.40
N SER A 105 3.86 22.47 9.41
CA SER A 105 3.20 23.40 10.32
C SER A 105 3.46 23.05 11.79
N ILE A 106 3.47 21.76 12.13
CA ILE A 106 3.76 21.29 13.49
C ILE A 106 5.24 21.54 13.81
N LEU A 107 6.16 21.17 12.91
CA LEU A 107 7.60 21.44 13.06
C LEU A 107 7.89 22.92 13.32
N THR A 108 7.30 23.83 12.53
CA THR A 108 7.42 25.28 12.74
C THR A 108 6.92 25.70 14.13
N SER A 109 5.78 25.17 14.58
CA SER A 109 5.26 25.49 15.93
C SER A 109 6.17 25.03 17.08
N HIS A 110 7.05 24.06 16.82
CA HIS A 110 8.03 23.54 17.76
C HIS A 110 9.46 24.09 17.53
N GLY A 111 9.66 25.03 16.59
CA GLY A 111 10.96 25.67 16.32
C GLY A 111 11.90 24.88 15.39
N TYR A 112 11.38 23.93 14.63
CA TYR A 112 12.12 23.06 13.71
C TYR A 112 11.89 23.44 12.24
N GLU A 113 12.04 24.73 11.92
CA GLU A 113 11.67 25.30 10.61
C GLU A 113 12.51 24.78 9.43
N GLU A 114 13.74 24.33 9.70
CA GLU A 114 14.67 23.82 8.68
C GLU A 114 14.56 22.31 8.46
N THR A 115 13.70 21.62 9.22
CA THR A 115 13.58 20.16 9.14
C THR A 115 12.85 19.72 7.87
N THR A 116 13.46 18.80 7.13
CA THR A 116 12.91 18.24 5.90
C THR A 116 11.85 17.20 6.23
N VAL A 117 10.76 17.18 5.46
CA VAL A 117 9.71 16.16 5.61
C VAL A 117 9.74 15.24 4.40
N LEU A 118 9.86 13.94 4.64
CA LEU A 118 9.93 12.92 3.61
C LEU A 118 8.82 11.89 3.84
N ILE A 119 7.97 11.69 2.84
CA ILE A 119 6.87 10.74 2.91
C ILE A 119 7.10 9.62 1.89
N GLN A 120 7.04 8.39 2.36
CA GLN A 120 7.25 7.18 1.57
C GLN A 120 6.03 6.25 1.65
N LEU A 121 5.91 5.39 0.64
CA LEU A 121 4.94 4.30 0.63
C LEU A 121 5.63 2.97 0.95
N ALA A 122 5.09 2.21 1.89
CA ALA A 122 5.46 0.83 2.16
C ALA A 122 4.74 -0.15 1.22
N CYS A 123 4.90 0.03 -0.09
CA CYS A 123 4.40 -0.91 -1.09
C CYS A 123 5.57 -1.44 -1.92
N THR A 124 5.94 -2.69 -1.66
CA THR A 124 6.95 -3.40 -2.44
C THR A 124 6.27 -4.44 -3.32
N PRO A 125 6.88 -4.81 -4.47
CA PRO A 125 6.38 -5.91 -5.29
C PRO A 125 6.23 -7.22 -4.51
N GLY A 126 7.10 -7.46 -3.52
CA GLY A 126 7.00 -8.61 -2.62
C GLY A 126 5.74 -8.61 -1.76
N HIS A 127 5.35 -7.46 -1.20
CA HIS A 127 4.08 -7.33 -0.46
C HIS A 127 2.87 -7.61 -1.36
N LEU A 128 2.89 -7.08 -2.58
CA LEU A 128 1.84 -7.33 -3.56
C LEU A 128 1.77 -8.79 -4.01
N ALA A 129 2.92 -9.42 -4.22
CA ALA A 129 3.00 -10.83 -4.63
C ALA A 129 2.37 -11.77 -3.60
N LEU A 130 2.54 -11.50 -2.30
CA LEU A 130 1.90 -12.27 -1.22
C LEU A 130 0.37 -12.14 -1.25
N SER A 131 -0.13 -10.92 -1.41
CA SER A 131 -1.57 -10.67 -1.53
C SER A 131 -2.16 -11.30 -2.80
N LEU A 132 -1.44 -11.20 -3.92
CA LEU A 132 -1.82 -11.86 -5.18
C LEU A 132 -1.83 -13.38 -5.06
N LEU A 133 -0.86 -13.97 -4.36
CA LEU A 133 -0.83 -15.42 -4.10
C LEU A 133 -2.07 -15.85 -3.31
N ARG A 134 -2.45 -15.09 -2.27
CA ARG A 134 -3.67 -15.38 -1.50
C ARG A 134 -4.92 -15.31 -2.37
N LEU A 135 -5.05 -14.25 -3.17
CA LEU A 135 -6.18 -14.06 -4.10
C LEU A 135 -6.24 -15.16 -5.17
N LYS A 136 -5.09 -15.59 -5.69
CA LYS A 136 -5.00 -16.72 -6.62
C LYS A 136 -5.47 -18.02 -5.97
N ALA A 137 -5.07 -18.29 -4.73
CA ALA A 137 -5.50 -19.47 -4.00
C ALA A 137 -7.02 -19.44 -3.69
N GLU A 138 -7.61 -18.28 -3.43
CA GLU A 138 -9.07 -18.12 -3.32
C GLU A 138 -9.78 -18.40 -4.65
N HIS A 139 -9.28 -17.82 -5.76
CA HIS A 139 -9.83 -18.01 -7.10
C HIS A 139 -9.83 -19.48 -7.53
N LEU A 140 -8.71 -20.17 -7.33
CA LEU A 140 -8.55 -21.59 -7.68
C LEU A 140 -9.42 -22.50 -6.81
N ARG A 141 -9.60 -22.19 -5.52
CA ARG A 141 -10.55 -22.92 -4.65
C ARG A 141 -11.99 -22.72 -5.11
N GLY A 142 -12.37 -21.49 -5.48
CA GLY A 142 -13.69 -21.19 -6.04
C GLY A 142 -13.98 -21.96 -7.33
N HIS A 143 -12.99 -22.06 -8.22
CA HIS A 143 -13.10 -22.84 -9.47
C HIS A 143 -13.13 -24.36 -9.21
N GLY A 144 -12.36 -24.86 -8.25
CA GLY A 144 -12.40 -26.26 -7.84
C GLY A 144 -13.77 -26.68 -7.30
N ASN A 145 -14.43 -25.80 -6.54
CA ASN A 145 -15.81 -26.02 -6.07
C ASN A 145 -16.83 -25.91 -7.21
N ALA A 146 -16.68 -24.94 -8.12
CA ALA A 146 -17.57 -24.82 -9.28
C ALA A 146 -17.51 -26.03 -10.23
N LEU A 147 -16.36 -26.70 -10.34
CA LEU A 147 -16.21 -27.93 -11.12
C LEU A 147 -16.83 -29.17 -10.44
N LEU A 148 -16.95 -29.17 -9.11
CA LEU A 148 -17.64 -30.23 -8.36
C LEU A 148 -19.17 -30.08 -8.36
N GLU A 149 -19.68 -28.87 -8.60
CA GLU A 149 -21.11 -28.57 -8.64
C GLU A 149 -21.74 -28.69 -10.05
N CYS A 150 -20.96 -28.92 -11.10
CA CYS A 150 -21.51 -29.29 -12.41
C CYS A 150 -22.06 -30.72 -12.35
N PRO A 151 -23.39 -30.95 -12.48
CA PRO A 151 -23.90 -32.30 -12.62
C PRO A 151 -23.41 -32.87 -13.96
N ALA A 152 -22.88 -34.09 -13.92
CA ALA A 152 -22.57 -34.85 -15.13
C ALA A 152 -23.84 -34.96 -15.98
N ALA A 153 -23.81 -34.36 -17.17
CA ALA A 153 -24.84 -34.53 -18.21
C ALA A 153 -24.59 -35.82 -19.00
#